data_AF-A0A6H1NWQ7-F1
#
_entry.id   AF-A0A6H1NWQ7-F1
#
_cell.length_a   1.000
_cell.length_b   1.000
_cell.length_c   1.000
_cell.angle_alpha   90.00
_cell.angle_beta   90.00
_cell.angle_gamma   90.00
#
_symmetry.space_group_name_H-M   'P 1'
#
loop_
_entity.id
_entity.type
_entity.pdbx_description
1 polymer ?
#
loop_
_entity_poly.entity_id
_entity_poly.type
_entity_poly.pdbx_seq_one_letter_code
_entity_poly.pdbx_strand_id
1 'polypeptide(L)'
;MGKKNLIIMLLIFLLLVLTSCGQGDNPKTSVDPQPEPATENPNGQPADKPTDKPDAKPDDTEKPDTKPGVKPAEQPDNSSSPNNPSPSSNPYEIKKATYTENNIKINYPQLTKSSDHPKEKTINQLIKNEAIKVLNYYRPEVQDLTLEINYEIKSKSPSLLSIQYTGVGYMNGAAHPNNHYYTTNIDIETGTILQLKDMINIDENFVGNIKQNAKSMKPEHHGILNSIQPSDLLNMLTNADSLDNIGTENQSDTFSYFTSDSLGISIPVSHAEGDHAEFEITYQAIAQNIHSLLLLSLLQQ
;
A
#
# COMPACT_ATOMS: atom_id res chain seq x y z
N MET A 1 -5.69 30.80 37.84
CA MET A 1 -6.61 29.70 38.18
C MET A 1 -7.02 29.03 36.88
N GLY A 2 -6.97 27.71 36.71
CA GLY A 2 -6.41 26.69 37.60
C GLY A 2 -6.01 25.44 36.80
N LYS A 3 -4.93 24.78 37.20
CA LYS A 3 -4.55 23.46 36.68
C LYS A 3 -5.52 22.42 37.25
N LYS A 4 -6.21 21.66 36.40
CA LYS A 4 -6.86 20.35 36.65
C LYS A 4 -7.45 19.83 35.33
N ASN A 5 -7.50 18.50 35.18
CA ASN A 5 -7.96 17.70 34.03
C ASN A 5 -6.84 17.11 33.14
N LEU A 6 -5.70 16.78 33.74
CA LEU A 6 -4.82 15.72 33.27
C LEU A 6 -4.99 14.52 34.23
N ILE A 7 -4.81 13.29 33.72
CA ILE A 7 -5.06 11.98 34.39
C ILE A 7 -6.53 11.49 34.30
N ILE A 8 -6.92 10.93 33.14
CA ILE A 8 -7.72 9.69 33.03
C ILE A 8 -7.31 8.98 31.72
N MET A 9 -6.51 7.90 31.79
CA MET A 9 -6.38 6.77 30.82
C MET A 9 -5.05 6.02 31.02
N LEU A 10 -4.84 5.42 32.20
CA LEU A 10 -3.79 4.39 32.36
C LEU A 10 -4.09 3.50 33.58
N LEU A 11 -5.12 2.63 33.52
CA LEU A 11 -5.47 1.77 34.66
C LEU A 11 -6.34 0.53 34.31
N ILE A 12 -5.92 -0.29 33.35
CA ILE A 12 -6.39 -1.69 33.24
C ILE A 12 -5.23 -2.62 32.90
N PHE A 13 -4.47 -3.07 33.92
CA PHE A 13 -3.69 -4.32 33.85
C PHE A 13 -3.18 -4.76 35.23
N LEU A 14 -4.06 -5.32 36.07
CA LEU A 14 -3.65 -6.29 37.10
C LEU A 14 -4.84 -7.06 37.68
N LEU A 15 -4.98 -8.35 37.36
CA LEU A 15 -5.50 -9.41 38.23
C LEU A 15 -5.42 -10.77 37.52
N LEU A 16 -5.36 -11.84 38.31
CA LEU A 16 -4.97 -13.23 37.95
C LEU A 16 -3.44 -13.34 37.73
N VAL A 17 -2.69 -14.21 38.43
CA VAL A 17 -3.08 -15.39 39.23
C VAL A 17 -2.37 -15.39 40.59
N LEU A 18 -3.12 -15.61 41.68
CA LEU A 18 -2.58 -16.09 42.96
C LEU A 18 -3.27 -17.41 43.34
N THR A 19 -2.60 -18.53 43.07
CA THR A 19 -2.89 -19.84 43.65
C THR A 19 -1.59 -20.49 44.07
N SER A 20 -1.13 -20.14 45.27
CA SER A 20 0.00 -20.79 45.95
C SER A 20 -0.50 -21.41 47.24
N CYS A 21 -0.56 -22.74 47.30
CA CYS A 21 -0.43 -23.55 48.52
C CYS A 21 -0.41 -25.02 48.13
N GLY A 22 0.68 -25.73 48.47
CA GLY A 22 0.86 -27.14 48.10
C GLY A 22 2.28 -27.62 48.37
N GLN A 23 2.68 -27.63 49.65
CA GLN A 23 4.02 -28.01 50.07
C GLN A 23 4.05 -29.46 50.54
N GLY A 24 4.97 -30.26 50.00
CA GLY A 24 5.24 -31.65 50.37
C GLY A 24 6.69 -32.00 50.06
N ASP A 25 7.40 -32.55 51.04
CA ASP A 25 8.86 -32.62 51.04
C ASP A 25 9.44 -33.84 50.29
N ASN A 26 10.49 -33.57 49.48
CA ASN A 26 11.77 -34.30 49.27
C ASN A 26 11.82 -35.87 49.17
N PRO A 27 12.81 -36.47 48.44
CA PRO A 27 14.15 -35.92 48.18
C PRO A 27 14.77 -36.09 46.78
N LYS A 28 15.68 -35.15 46.48
CA LYS A 28 16.93 -35.25 45.69
C LYS A 28 17.19 -36.48 44.79
N THR A 29 17.28 -36.23 43.49
CA THR A 29 18.41 -36.68 42.65
C THR A 29 18.69 -35.65 41.55
N SER A 30 19.80 -34.92 41.66
CA SER A 30 20.33 -34.02 40.63
C SER A 30 21.42 -34.74 39.84
N VAL A 31 21.37 -34.63 38.50
CA VAL A 31 22.47 -35.06 37.61
C VAL A 31 23.08 -33.80 37.01
N ASP A 32 24.40 -33.66 37.11
CA ASP A 32 25.14 -32.53 36.56
C ASP A 32 25.15 -32.49 35.03
N PRO A 33 25.23 -31.29 34.41
CA PRO A 33 25.62 -31.15 33.02
C PRO A 33 27.15 -31.20 32.88
N GLN A 34 27.67 -32.02 31.95
CA GLN A 34 29.09 -32.03 31.56
C GLN A 34 29.25 -31.45 30.14
N PRO A 35 30.33 -30.68 29.83
CA PRO A 35 30.34 -29.79 28.66
C PRO A 35 30.91 -30.40 27.35
N GLU A 36 31.04 -29.52 26.36
CA GLU A 36 31.48 -29.68 24.96
C GLU A 36 32.77 -30.49 24.72
N PRO A 37 33.09 -30.82 23.45
CA PRO A 37 34.00 -29.90 22.75
C PRO A 37 33.65 -29.60 21.28
N ALA A 38 34.11 -28.45 20.81
CA ALA A 38 34.06 -28.02 19.41
C ALA A 38 35.04 -28.80 18.50
N THR A 39 34.76 -28.76 17.19
CA THR A 39 35.77 -28.98 16.14
C THR A 39 35.60 -27.99 15.00
N GLU A 40 36.54 -27.07 14.84
CA GLU A 40 36.80 -26.39 13.57
C GLU A 40 37.48 -27.35 12.59
N ASN A 41 37.23 -27.18 11.28
CA ASN A 41 38.28 -27.35 10.27
C ASN A 41 37.92 -26.61 8.97
N PRO A 42 38.59 -25.50 8.62
CA PRO A 42 38.42 -24.82 7.34
C PRO A 42 39.58 -25.16 6.37
N ASN A 43 39.29 -25.69 5.18
CA ASN A 43 40.26 -25.67 4.08
C ASN A 43 39.62 -25.86 2.68
N GLY A 44 40.18 -25.22 1.64
CA GLY A 44 39.77 -25.42 0.24
C GLY A 44 39.70 -24.13 -0.61
N GLN A 45 40.85 -23.65 -1.10
CA GLN A 45 40.95 -22.53 -2.05
C GLN A 45 40.37 -22.86 -3.46
N PRO A 46 40.09 -21.84 -4.30
CA PRO A 46 39.51 -22.01 -5.64
C PRO A 46 40.56 -22.35 -6.71
N ALA A 47 40.10 -22.82 -7.88
CA ALA A 47 40.93 -23.11 -9.05
C ALA A 47 40.37 -22.46 -10.34
N ASP A 48 41.32 -22.05 -11.17
CA ASP A 48 41.24 -21.05 -12.23
C ASP A 48 40.38 -21.30 -13.48
N LYS A 49 40.12 -20.17 -14.12
CA LYS A 49 39.75 -19.96 -15.53
C LYS A 49 40.91 -20.29 -16.48
N PRO A 50 40.64 -20.78 -17.71
CA PRO A 50 41.49 -20.46 -18.85
C PRO A 50 40.77 -19.63 -19.93
N THR A 51 41.48 -18.69 -20.54
CA THR A 51 41.17 -18.12 -21.86
C THR A 51 42.05 -18.79 -22.92
N ASP A 52 41.57 -18.90 -24.16
CA ASP A 52 42.15 -18.17 -25.31
C ASP A 52 41.53 -18.58 -26.66
N LYS A 53 41.75 -17.71 -27.64
CA LYS A 53 41.30 -17.73 -29.04
C LYS A 53 42.54 -17.67 -29.94
N PRO A 54 42.60 -18.35 -31.11
CA PRO A 54 42.60 -17.60 -32.39
C PRO A 54 41.86 -18.35 -33.54
N ASP A 55 40.98 -17.71 -34.30
CA ASP A 55 41.19 -17.14 -35.67
C ASP A 55 41.35 -18.13 -36.85
N ALA A 56 40.39 -18.10 -37.80
CA ALA A 56 40.62 -18.06 -39.27
C ALA A 56 39.31 -17.97 -40.11
N LYS A 57 39.29 -17.05 -41.10
CA LYS A 57 38.42 -17.01 -42.31
C LYS A 57 39.14 -17.81 -43.46
N PRO A 58 38.66 -18.03 -44.72
CA PRO A 58 37.80 -17.18 -45.59
C PRO A 58 36.68 -17.91 -46.41
N ASP A 59 35.69 -17.17 -46.97
CA ASP A 59 35.28 -17.04 -48.42
C ASP A 59 34.66 -18.30 -49.09
N ASP A 60 33.60 -18.27 -49.91
CA ASP A 60 33.17 -17.38 -51.03
C ASP A 60 31.63 -17.14 -51.04
N THR A 61 31.01 -16.08 -51.58
CA THR A 61 31.02 -15.44 -52.93
C THR A 61 30.35 -16.23 -54.06
N GLU A 62 29.08 -15.92 -54.42
CA GLU A 62 28.71 -15.56 -55.82
C GLU A 62 27.30 -14.96 -55.99
N LYS A 63 27.09 -14.30 -57.13
CA LYS A 63 25.91 -13.52 -57.56
C LYS A 63 25.84 -13.51 -59.10
N PRO A 64 24.65 -13.56 -59.72
CA PRO A 64 24.33 -12.65 -60.84
C PRO A 64 22.90 -12.04 -60.69
N ASP A 65 22.61 -10.77 -60.97
CA ASP A 65 22.44 -10.11 -62.30
C ASP A 65 21.29 -10.71 -63.16
N THR A 66 20.37 -9.96 -63.81
CA THR A 66 20.45 -8.62 -64.42
C THR A 66 19.07 -7.93 -64.64
N LYS A 67 19.06 -6.62 -64.98
CA LYS A 67 17.94 -5.75 -65.50
C LYS A 67 17.53 -6.12 -66.95
N PRO A 68 16.53 -5.47 -67.66
CA PRO A 68 15.61 -4.36 -67.33
C PRO A 68 14.11 -4.59 -67.67
N GLY A 69 13.24 -3.59 -67.42
CA GLY A 69 11.77 -3.77 -67.39
C GLY A 69 10.92 -3.05 -68.46
N VAL A 70 9.60 -3.21 -68.34
CA VAL A 70 8.51 -2.57 -69.13
C VAL A 70 7.29 -2.34 -68.21
N LYS A 71 6.53 -1.25 -68.40
CA LYS A 71 5.28 -0.91 -67.67
C LYS A 71 4.04 -1.34 -68.47
N PRO A 72 3.11 -2.12 -67.89
CA PRO A 72 1.72 -1.66 -67.61
C PRO A 72 1.26 -2.06 -66.18
N ALA A 73 0.21 -1.51 -65.55
CA ALA A 73 -0.68 -0.37 -65.88
C ALA A 73 -1.06 0.41 -64.59
N GLU A 74 -2.34 0.42 -64.19
CA GLU A 74 -2.89 0.90 -62.89
C GLU A 74 -4.06 -0.01 -62.44
N GLN A 75 -4.15 -0.27 -61.13
CA GLN A 75 -5.40 -0.59 -60.42
C GLN A 75 -5.29 0.08 -59.04
N PRO A 76 -6.32 0.77 -58.52
CA PRO A 76 -6.19 1.55 -57.30
C PRO A 76 -6.30 0.64 -56.08
N ASP A 77 -5.22 0.53 -55.29
CA ASP A 77 -5.28 -0.09 -53.97
C ASP A 77 -5.28 0.99 -52.89
N ASN A 78 -6.40 1.08 -52.17
CA ASN A 78 -6.69 2.13 -51.21
C ASN A 78 -6.08 1.76 -49.85
N SER A 79 -4.75 1.81 -49.75
CA SER A 79 -4.01 1.47 -48.52
C SER A 79 -4.13 2.56 -47.46
N SER A 80 -5.34 2.76 -46.94
CA SER A 80 -5.54 3.39 -45.63
C SER A 80 -5.22 2.36 -44.55
N SER A 81 -3.93 2.21 -44.21
CA SER A 81 -3.56 1.51 -42.97
C SER A 81 -4.27 2.20 -41.80
N PRO A 82 -5.04 1.46 -40.97
CA PRO A 82 -5.52 2.01 -39.73
C PRO A 82 -4.32 2.36 -38.85
N ASN A 83 -4.19 3.62 -38.47
CA ASN A 83 -3.24 4.01 -37.41
C ASN A 83 -3.69 3.32 -36.12
N ASN A 84 -3.06 2.18 -35.84
CA ASN A 84 -3.28 1.42 -34.61
C ASN A 84 -2.80 2.30 -33.44
N PRO A 85 -3.67 2.76 -32.51
CA PRO A 85 -3.23 3.59 -31.41
C PRO A 85 -2.24 2.82 -30.55
N SER A 86 -1.03 3.34 -30.39
CA SER A 86 -0.03 2.76 -29.49
C SER A 86 -0.61 2.66 -28.07
N PRO A 87 -0.43 1.55 -27.35
CA PRO A 87 -0.99 1.41 -26.02
C PRO A 87 -0.37 2.41 -25.03
N SER A 88 -1.23 3.01 -24.22
CA SER A 88 -0.91 3.66 -22.94
C SER A 88 0.23 4.70 -22.94
N SER A 89 -0.03 5.89 -23.48
CA SER A 89 0.67 7.09 -22.99
C SER A 89 0.10 7.47 -21.62
N ASN A 90 0.85 7.20 -20.56
CA ASN A 90 0.49 7.56 -19.19
C ASN A 90 0.26 9.10 -19.11
N PRO A 91 -0.96 9.59 -18.79
CA PRO A 91 -1.33 10.99 -19.08
C PRO A 91 -0.82 12.01 -18.05
N TYR A 92 0.00 11.57 -17.10
CA TYR A 92 0.74 12.40 -16.16
C TYR A 92 1.97 11.65 -15.62
N GLU A 93 3.00 12.40 -15.26
CA GLU A 93 4.10 11.92 -14.43
C GLU A 93 3.79 12.17 -12.95
N ILE A 94 4.38 11.38 -12.06
CA ILE A 94 4.35 11.60 -10.61
C ILE A 94 5.75 12.01 -10.16
N LYS A 95 5.84 13.12 -9.43
CA LYS A 95 7.07 13.58 -8.77
C LYS A 95 6.85 13.64 -7.26
N LYS A 96 7.88 13.32 -6.48
CA LYS A 96 7.81 13.42 -5.02
C LYS A 96 7.88 14.89 -4.60
N ALA A 97 6.95 15.31 -3.75
CA ALA A 97 7.06 16.51 -2.92
C ALA A 97 7.17 16.10 -1.45
N THR A 98 7.60 17.04 -0.61
CA THR A 98 7.77 16.84 0.83
C THR A 98 7.22 18.05 1.58
N TYR A 99 6.45 17.81 2.64
CA TYR A 99 6.11 18.77 3.67
C TYR A 99 7.09 18.59 4.83
N THR A 100 7.66 19.69 5.32
CA THR A 100 8.63 19.69 6.43
C THR A 100 8.30 20.78 7.44
N GLU A 101 8.21 20.40 8.71
CA GLU A 101 8.02 21.31 9.86
C GLU A 101 8.71 20.71 11.08
N ASN A 102 9.77 21.34 11.61
CA ASN A 102 10.58 20.78 12.71
C ASN A 102 11.05 19.33 12.40
N ASN A 103 10.62 18.35 13.22
CA ASN A 103 10.92 16.92 13.06
C ASN A 103 9.83 16.16 12.26
N ILE A 104 8.93 16.88 11.58
CA ILE A 104 7.89 16.34 10.70
C ILE A 104 8.39 16.34 9.26
N LYS A 105 8.23 15.22 8.56
CA LYS A 105 8.58 14.99 7.16
C LYS A 105 7.53 14.08 6.52
N ILE A 106 6.66 14.66 5.72
CA ILE A 106 5.59 13.93 5.00
C ILE A 106 5.87 14.00 3.51
N ASN A 107 6.22 12.87 2.90
CA ASN A 107 6.36 12.76 1.44
C ASN A 107 4.99 12.45 0.81
N TYR A 108 4.68 13.11 -0.31
CA TYR A 108 3.44 12.91 -1.07
C TYR A 108 3.69 13.10 -2.57
N PRO A 109 2.86 12.53 -3.46
CA PRO A 109 3.02 12.71 -4.89
C PRO A 109 2.51 14.07 -5.36
N GLN A 110 3.06 14.54 -6.48
CA GLN A 110 2.50 15.60 -7.29
C GLN A 110 2.44 15.14 -8.75
N LEU A 111 1.28 15.36 -9.38
CA LEU A 111 1.10 15.19 -10.82
C LEU A 111 1.88 16.28 -11.55
N THR A 112 2.44 15.90 -12.69
CA THR A 112 2.92 16.85 -13.70
C THR A 112 2.38 16.44 -15.07
N LYS A 113 1.70 17.37 -15.75
CA LYS A 113 1.09 17.25 -17.08
C LYS A 113 1.59 18.36 -18.00
N SER A 114 1.64 18.07 -19.30
CA SER A 114 2.10 19.02 -20.31
C SER A 114 1.01 19.99 -20.84
N SER A 115 -0.25 19.86 -20.41
CA SER A 115 -1.39 20.48 -21.11
C SER A 115 -2.60 20.97 -20.30
N ASP A 116 -2.73 20.69 -18.99
CA ASP A 116 -3.89 21.12 -18.18
C ASP A 116 -3.49 21.56 -16.76
N HIS A 117 -2.85 22.74 -16.68
CA HIS A 117 -2.31 23.29 -15.44
C HIS A 117 -3.35 23.62 -14.35
N PRO A 118 -4.58 24.13 -14.65
CA PRO A 118 -5.55 24.42 -13.60
C PRO A 118 -6.03 23.17 -12.86
N LYS A 119 -6.37 22.09 -13.58
CA LYS A 119 -6.81 20.83 -12.97
C LYS A 119 -5.68 20.14 -12.21
N GLU A 120 -4.48 20.11 -12.79
CA GLU A 120 -3.27 19.62 -12.12
C GLU A 120 -3.05 20.33 -10.77
N LYS A 121 -3.14 21.67 -10.74
CA LYS A 121 -2.97 22.45 -9.52
C LYS A 121 -4.02 22.11 -8.45
N THR A 122 -5.28 21.94 -8.83
CA THR A 122 -6.34 21.53 -7.91
C THR A 122 -6.06 20.15 -7.31
N ILE A 123 -5.74 19.15 -8.15
CA ILE A 123 -5.44 17.78 -7.69
C ILE A 123 -4.19 17.77 -6.79
N ASN A 124 -3.13 18.50 -7.16
CA ASN A 124 -1.92 18.60 -6.35
C ASN A 124 -2.15 19.30 -4.99
N GLN A 125 -3.09 20.25 -4.93
CA GLN A 125 -3.50 20.86 -3.66
C GLN A 125 -4.33 19.89 -2.81
N LEU A 126 -5.22 19.10 -3.40
CA LEU A 126 -5.98 18.05 -2.71
C LEU A 126 -5.03 17.00 -2.13
N ILE A 127 -4.13 16.43 -2.93
CA ILE A 127 -3.14 15.44 -2.48
C ILE A 127 -2.33 15.98 -1.29
N LYS A 128 -1.82 17.22 -1.40
CA LYS A 128 -1.08 17.86 -0.31
C LYS A 128 -1.93 18.00 0.95
N ASN A 129 -3.19 18.43 0.82
CA ASN A 129 -4.08 18.63 1.95
C ASN A 129 -4.38 17.30 2.67
N GLU A 130 -4.77 16.27 1.94
CA GLU A 130 -5.03 14.93 2.51
C GLU A 130 -3.77 14.34 3.16
N ALA A 131 -2.62 14.43 2.48
CA ALA A 131 -1.35 13.91 2.99
C ALA A 131 -0.96 14.50 4.37
N ILE A 132 -1.30 15.77 4.65
CA ILE A 132 -0.96 16.42 5.93
C ILE A 132 -2.08 16.36 6.99
N LYS A 133 -3.27 15.78 6.70
CA LYS A 133 -4.36 15.65 7.69
C LYS A 133 -3.99 14.78 8.89
N VAL A 134 -3.05 13.84 8.73
CA VAL A 134 -2.48 13.05 9.85
C VAL A 134 -1.98 13.91 11.02
N LEU A 135 -1.56 15.16 10.76
CA LEU A 135 -1.13 16.10 11.81
C LEU A 135 -2.26 16.50 12.76
N ASN A 136 -3.53 16.35 12.39
CA ASN A 136 -4.66 16.61 13.28
C ASN A 136 -4.67 15.67 14.49
N TYR A 137 -4.19 14.43 14.34
CA TYR A 137 -4.07 13.45 15.43
C TYR A 137 -3.19 13.94 16.58
N TYR A 138 -2.21 14.80 16.26
CA TYR A 138 -1.21 15.32 17.19
C TYR A 138 -1.44 16.79 17.59
N ARG A 139 -2.54 17.42 17.15
CA ARG A 139 -2.81 18.83 17.48
C ARG A 139 -3.44 18.95 18.88
N PRO A 140 -3.04 19.96 19.68
CA PRO A 140 -2.17 21.09 19.33
C PRO A 140 -0.66 20.85 19.53
N GLU A 141 -0.24 19.66 19.96
CA GLU A 141 1.07 19.36 20.56
C GLU A 141 2.20 19.04 19.55
N VAL A 142 2.01 19.38 18.27
CA VAL A 142 2.91 19.08 17.13
C VAL A 142 4.37 19.53 17.27
N GLN A 143 4.70 20.37 18.26
CA GLN A 143 6.07 20.79 18.57
C GLN A 143 6.95 19.65 19.12
N ASP A 144 6.34 18.67 19.81
CA ASP A 144 7.00 17.54 20.47
C ASP A 144 6.93 16.26 19.62
N LEU A 145 6.42 16.38 18.39
CA LEU A 145 6.24 15.30 17.42
C LEU A 145 7.48 15.11 16.54
N THR A 146 7.92 13.87 16.42
CA THR A 146 8.71 13.39 15.28
C THR A 146 7.80 12.54 14.39
N LEU A 147 7.69 12.85 13.10
CA LEU A 147 6.80 12.14 12.18
C LEU A 147 7.48 11.98 10.82
N GLU A 148 7.68 10.74 10.38
CA GLU A 148 8.10 10.45 9.00
C GLU A 148 7.02 9.62 8.29
N ILE A 149 6.44 10.19 7.24
CA ILE A 149 5.48 9.52 6.34
C ILE A 149 6.06 9.44 4.92
N ASN A 150 5.92 8.27 4.31
CA ASN A 150 6.17 8.00 2.90
C ASN A 150 4.87 7.60 2.18
N TYR A 151 4.93 7.49 0.85
CA TYR A 151 3.79 7.07 0.05
C TYR A 151 4.16 6.01 -0.99
N GLU A 152 3.17 5.23 -1.38
CA GLU A 152 3.18 4.29 -2.49
C GLU A 152 2.02 4.63 -3.43
N ILE A 153 2.22 4.48 -4.74
CA ILE A 153 1.14 4.60 -5.73
C ILE A 153 0.58 3.21 -6.00
N LYS A 154 -0.63 2.92 -5.51
CA LYS A 154 -1.27 1.59 -5.61
C LYS A 154 -1.95 1.39 -6.97
N SER A 155 -2.51 2.45 -7.53
CA SER A 155 -2.99 2.47 -8.91
C SER A 155 -2.80 3.85 -9.54
N LYS A 156 -2.54 3.86 -10.84
CA LYS A 156 -2.31 5.04 -11.66
C LYS A 156 -2.86 4.79 -13.07
N SER A 157 -4.02 5.37 -13.34
CA SER A 157 -4.66 5.36 -14.67
C SER A 157 -5.02 6.79 -15.10
N PRO A 158 -5.54 6.99 -16.33
CA PRO A 158 -6.08 8.28 -16.76
C PRO A 158 -7.20 8.84 -15.88
N SER A 159 -7.95 7.97 -15.21
CA SER A 159 -9.17 8.28 -14.47
C SER A 159 -9.07 8.08 -12.95
N LEU A 160 -8.17 7.20 -12.48
CA LEU A 160 -8.00 6.88 -11.06
C LEU A 160 -6.53 7.02 -10.64
N LEU A 161 -6.32 7.64 -9.47
CA LEU A 161 -5.06 7.61 -8.74
C LEU A 161 -5.34 7.15 -7.31
N SER A 162 -4.73 6.04 -6.90
CA SER A 162 -4.82 5.53 -5.53
C SER A 162 -3.46 5.63 -4.85
N ILE A 163 -3.42 6.37 -3.74
CA ILE A 163 -2.21 6.67 -2.99
C ILE A 163 -2.36 6.05 -1.60
N GLN A 164 -1.37 5.26 -1.20
CA GLN A 164 -1.22 4.76 0.17
C GLN A 164 -0.14 5.60 0.86
N TYR A 165 -0.39 6.04 2.08
CA TYR A 165 0.58 6.67 2.96
C TYR A 165 0.90 5.75 4.13
N THR A 166 2.18 5.59 4.45
CA THR A 166 2.62 4.82 5.61
C THR A 166 3.80 5.49 6.30
N GLY A 167 3.92 5.29 7.60
CA GLY A 167 5.07 5.79 8.33
C GLY A 167 4.92 5.73 9.84
N VAL A 168 5.75 6.47 10.56
CA VAL A 168 5.90 6.35 12.01
C VAL A 168 5.88 7.73 12.66
N GLY A 169 5.01 7.89 13.67
CA GLY A 169 4.89 9.10 14.48
C GLY A 169 5.24 8.82 15.95
N TYR A 170 6.10 9.64 16.54
CA TYR A 170 6.51 9.54 17.94
C TYR A 170 6.34 10.89 18.63
N MET A 171 5.54 10.92 19.69
CA MET A 171 5.44 12.05 20.62
C MET A 171 6.50 11.88 21.72
N ASN A 172 7.25 12.94 22.00
CA ASN A 172 8.27 12.93 23.05
C ASN A 172 7.71 12.48 24.41
N GLY A 173 8.26 11.39 24.97
CA GLY A 173 7.79 10.81 26.23
C GLY A 173 6.66 9.76 26.10
N ALA A 174 6.19 9.46 24.88
CA ALA A 174 5.30 8.31 24.64
C ALA A 174 6.03 6.98 24.90
N ALA A 175 5.27 5.96 25.29
CA ALA A 175 5.79 4.62 25.60
C ALA A 175 6.32 3.88 24.36
N HIS A 176 5.72 4.15 23.20
CA HIS A 176 6.07 3.61 21.89
C HIS A 176 5.67 4.63 20.81
N PRO A 177 6.21 4.54 19.58
CA PRO A 177 5.64 5.24 18.43
C PRO A 177 4.29 4.65 18.01
N ASN A 178 3.59 5.33 17.12
CA ASN A 178 2.43 4.82 16.39
C ASN A 178 2.82 4.60 14.92
N ASN A 179 2.40 3.47 14.34
CA ASN A 179 2.46 3.23 12.91
C ASN A 179 1.20 3.83 12.25
N HIS A 180 1.41 4.62 11.19
CA HIS A 180 0.34 5.26 10.44
C HIS A 180 0.10 4.52 9.14
N TYR A 181 -1.17 4.30 8.83
CA TYR A 181 -1.65 3.91 7.51
C TYR A 181 -2.86 4.77 7.17
N TYR A 182 -2.87 5.39 6.00
CA TYR A 182 -4.03 6.10 5.46
C TYR A 182 -3.91 6.21 3.94
N THR A 183 -5.01 6.54 3.27
CA THR A 183 -5.07 6.54 1.80
C THR A 183 -5.62 7.85 1.25
N THR A 184 -5.45 8.06 -0.05
CA THR A 184 -6.18 9.07 -0.81
C THR A 184 -6.43 8.53 -2.20
N ASN A 185 -7.71 8.32 -2.53
CA ASN A 185 -8.17 7.89 -3.84
C ASN A 185 -8.76 9.08 -4.58
N ILE A 186 -8.41 9.27 -5.84
CA ILE A 186 -8.75 10.48 -6.60
C ILE A 186 -9.26 10.11 -7.99
N ASP A 187 -10.42 10.64 -8.34
CA ASP A 187 -10.89 10.73 -9.72
C ASP A 187 -10.09 11.84 -10.42
N ILE A 188 -9.27 11.45 -11.41
CA ILE A 188 -8.40 12.35 -12.17
C ILE A 188 -9.17 13.16 -13.22
N GLU A 189 -10.36 12.71 -13.64
CA GLU A 189 -11.21 13.40 -14.60
C GLU A 189 -11.99 14.52 -13.92
N THR A 190 -12.61 14.26 -12.78
CA THR A 190 -13.37 15.28 -12.02
C THR A 190 -12.52 16.09 -11.05
N GLY A 191 -11.43 15.51 -10.54
CA GLY A 191 -10.55 16.11 -9.54
C GLY A 191 -11.12 16.05 -8.12
N THR A 192 -11.83 14.97 -7.76
CA THR A 192 -12.44 14.77 -6.43
C THR A 192 -11.79 13.61 -5.68
N ILE A 193 -11.81 13.69 -4.34
CA ILE A 193 -11.50 12.55 -3.48
C ILE A 193 -12.63 11.51 -3.58
N LEU A 194 -12.27 10.23 -3.57
CA LEU A 194 -13.19 9.09 -3.56
C LEU A 194 -13.04 8.32 -2.24
N GLN A 195 -14.16 8.00 -1.61
CA GLN A 195 -14.25 7.06 -0.49
C GLN A 195 -14.75 5.70 -0.99
N LEU A 196 -14.50 4.62 -0.24
CA LEU A 196 -14.93 3.26 -0.61
C LEU A 196 -16.39 3.16 -1.05
N LYS A 197 -17.31 3.84 -0.34
CA LYS A 197 -18.75 3.86 -0.62
C LYS A 197 -19.13 4.53 -1.95
N ASP A 198 -18.28 5.41 -2.46
CA ASP A 198 -18.47 6.08 -3.76
C ASP A 198 -18.17 5.13 -4.93
N MET A 199 -17.58 3.97 -4.65
CA MET A 199 -17.14 3.00 -5.64
C MET A 199 -17.76 1.60 -5.47
N ILE A 200 -18.06 1.22 -4.23
CA ILE A 200 -18.57 -0.09 -3.81
C ILE A 200 -19.90 0.07 -3.04
N ASN A 201 -20.84 -0.85 -3.25
CA ASN A 201 -22.05 -0.99 -2.44
C ASN A 201 -21.70 -1.80 -1.19
N ILE A 202 -21.58 -1.11 -0.06
CA ILE A 202 -21.13 -1.66 1.21
C ILE A 202 -22.34 -2.28 1.93
N ASP A 203 -22.57 -3.56 1.69
CA ASP A 203 -23.67 -4.36 2.25
C ASP A 203 -23.16 -5.63 2.95
N GLU A 204 -24.09 -6.42 3.51
CA GLU A 204 -23.77 -7.68 4.18
C GLU A 204 -23.12 -8.72 3.25
N ASN A 205 -23.42 -8.69 1.94
CA ASN A 205 -22.82 -9.59 0.95
C ASN A 205 -21.36 -9.18 0.71
N PHE A 206 -21.08 -7.89 0.54
CA PHE A 206 -19.72 -7.36 0.46
C PHE A 206 -18.89 -7.75 1.69
N VAL A 207 -19.43 -7.56 2.90
CA VAL A 207 -18.77 -7.97 4.16
C VAL A 207 -18.52 -9.47 4.21
N GLY A 208 -19.47 -10.29 3.76
CA GLY A 208 -19.29 -11.73 3.61
C GLY A 208 -18.13 -12.09 2.66
N ASN A 209 -18.06 -11.42 1.49
CA ASN A 209 -16.99 -11.61 0.52
C ASN A 209 -15.63 -11.19 1.08
N ILE A 210 -15.54 -10.08 1.82
CA ILE A 210 -14.30 -9.67 2.52
C ILE A 210 -13.85 -10.76 3.49
N LYS A 211 -14.71 -11.20 4.42
CA LYS A 211 -14.35 -12.21 5.43
C LYS A 211 -13.97 -13.56 4.82
N GLN A 212 -14.59 -13.95 3.70
CA GLN A 212 -14.35 -15.25 3.06
C GLN A 212 -13.16 -15.26 2.08
N ASN A 213 -12.97 -14.20 1.30
CA ASN A 213 -12.12 -14.21 0.11
C ASN A 213 -10.95 -13.22 0.15
N ALA A 214 -10.95 -12.23 1.05
CA ALA A 214 -9.83 -11.30 1.18
C ALA A 214 -8.61 -12.02 1.81
N LYS A 215 -7.42 -11.72 1.29
CA LYS A 215 -6.15 -12.30 1.76
C LYS A 215 -5.40 -11.25 2.56
N SER A 216 -4.85 -11.64 3.72
CA SER A 216 -3.97 -10.75 4.47
C SER A 216 -2.67 -10.51 3.71
N MET A 217 -2.20 -9.26 3.68
CA MET A 217 -0.95 -8.89 3.01
C MET A 217 0.28 -9.32 3.81
N LYS A 218 0.09 -9.65 5.10
CA LYS A 218 1.11 -10.18 6.00
C LYS A 218 0.63 -11.52 6.60
N PRO A 219 1.52 -12.53 6.76
CA PRO A 219 1.15 -13.81 7.38
C PRO A 219 0.63 -13.70 8.82
N GLU A 220 1.19 -12.79 9.61
CA GLU A 220 0.81 -12.54 11.01
C GLU A 220 -0.61 -11.95 11.16
N HIS A 221 -1.15 -11.33 10.11
CA HIS A 221 -2.52 -10.80 10.08
C HIS A 221 -3.56 -11.84 9.65
N HIS A 222 -3.16 -13.09 9.45
CA HIS A 222 -4.07 -14.17 9.09
C HIS A 222 -5.12 -14.40 10.18
N GLY A 223 -6.40 -14.36 9.79
CA GLY A 223 -7.52 -14.62 10.69
C GLY A 223 -8.04 -13.40 11.46
N ILE A 224 -7.42 -12.22 11.37
CA ILE A 224 -7.95 -10.99 12.00
C ILE A 224 -9.37 -10.67 11.48
N LEU A 225 -9.61 -10.79 10.17
CA LEU A 225 -10.96 -10.63 9.61
C LEU A 225 -11.98 -11.64 10.18
N ASN A 226 -11.55 -12.78 10.73
CA ASN A 226 -12.47 -13.76 11.32
C ASN A 226 -12.94 -13.37 12.73
N SER A 227 -12.11 -12.66 13.52
CA SER A 227 -12.46 -12.26 14.90
C SER A 227 -13.42 -11.07 14.95
N ILE A 228 -13.43 -10.22 13.93
CA ILE A 228 -14.30 -9.03 13.82
C ILE A 228 -15.74 -9.45 13.52
N GLN A 229 -16.72 -8.91 14.24
CA GLN A 229 -18.14 -9.19 13.96
C GLN A 229 -18.56 -8.57 12.60
N PRO A 230 -19.45 -9.22 11.83
CA PRO A 230 -19.89 -8.69 10.54
C PRO A 230 -20.48 -7.26 10.61
N SER A 231 -21.21 -6.94 11.68
CA SER A 231 -21.74 -5.59 11.94
C SER A 231 -20.65 -4.53 12.09
N ASP A 232 -19.57 -4.90 12.77
CA ASP A 232 -18.48 -3.98 13.11
C ASP A 232 -17.66 -3.71 11.86
N LEU A 233 -17.34 -4.77 11.09
CA LEU A 233 -16.69 -4.65 9.79
C LEU A 233 -17.55 -3.87 8.78
N LEU A 234 -18.88 -4.05 8.77
CA LEU A 234 -19.78 -3.24 7.96
C LEU A 234 -19.66 -1.75 8.30
N ASN A 235 -19.67 -1.41 9.59
CA ASN A 235 -19.53 -0.03 10.06
C ASN A 235 -18.14 0.55 9.75
N MET A 236 -17.07 -0.21 9.93
CA MET A 236 -15.69 0.17 9.59
C MET A 236 -15.58 0.53 8.11
N LEU A 237 -16.05 -0.36 7.22
CA LEU A 237 -16.01 -0.15 5.76
C LEU A 237 -16.89 1.02 5.32
N THR A 238 -18.08 1.18 5.91
CA THR A 238 -19.01 2.29 5.60
C THR A 238 -18.41 3.66 5.88
N ASN A 239 -17.53 3.75 6.88
CA ASN A 239 -16.83 4.97 7.29
C ASN A 239 -15.37 5.03 6.81
N ALA A 240 -14.97 4.19 5.85
CA ALA A 240 -13.61 4.17 5.33
C ALA A 240 -13.22 5.48 4.61
N ASP A 241 -11.91 5.74 4.53
CA ASP A 241 -11.29 6.84 3.76
C ASP A 241 -11.57 8.28 4.25
N SER A 242 -12.34 8.45 5.32
CA SER A 242 -12.65 9.78 5.87
C SER A 242 -11.53 10.34 6.74
N LEU A 243 -10.66 11.17 6.14
CA LEU A 243 -9.60 11.89 6.86
C LEU A 243 -10.08 13.17 7.57
N ASP A 244 -11.35 13.59 7.38
CA ASP A 244 -11.87 14.86 7.89
C ASP A 244 -12.02 14.90 9.42
N ASN A 245 -12.20 13.73 10.05
CA ASN A 245 -12.46 13.58 11.48
C ASN A 245 -11.23 13.15 12.30
N ILE A 246 -10.02 13.14 11.72
CA ILE A 246 -8.79 12.74 12.43
C ILE A 246 -8.57 13.60 13.68
N GLY A 247 -8.26 12.96 14.81
CA GLY A 247 -8.10 13.59 16.12
C GLY A 247 -9.44 13.82 16.86
N THR A 248 -10.55 13.24 16.40
CA THR A 248 -11.88 13.40 17.02
C THR A 248 -12.52 12.05 17.34
N GLU A 249 -13.58 12.09 18.15
CA GLU A 249 -14.42 10.91 18.49
C GLU A 249 -15.10 10.25 17.28
N ASN A 250 -15.15 10.92 16.12
CA ASN A 250 -15.73 10.40 14.88
C ASN A 250 -14.66 9.98 13.84
N GLN A 251 -13.41 9.78 14.30
CA GLN A 251 -12.32 9.27 13.47
C GLN A 251 -12.62 7.84 12.99
N SER A 252 -12.22 7.54 11.75
CA SER A 252 -12.15 6.19 11.22
C SER A 252 -10.71 5.90 10.85
N ASP A 253 -10.18 4.78 11.35
CA ASP A 253 -8.85 4.25 11.00
C ASP A 253 -8.95 3.14 9.94
N THR A 254 -10.10 3.04 9.25
CA THR A 254 -10.31 2.12 8.14
C THR A 254 -10.11 2.85 6.82
N PHE A 255 -9.32 2.25 5.93
CA PHE A 255 -8.91 2.86 4.67
C PHE A 255 -9.01 1.86 3.52
N SER A 256 -9.26 2.36 2.32
CA SER A 256 -9.27 1.57 1.09
C SER A 256 -8.29 2.10 0.07
N TYR A 257 -7.74 1.19 -0.73
CA TYR A 257 -6.90 1.50 -1.88
C TYR A 257 -7.26 0.58 -3.04
N PHE A 258 -6.92 1.00 -4.25
CA PHE A 258 -7.28 0.32 -5.48
C PHE A 258 -6.00 -0.04 -6.23
N THR A 259 -5.90 -1.28 -6.72
CA THR A 259 -4.82 -1.74 -7.60
C THR A 259 -5.32 -1.78 -9.06
N SER A 260 -4.70 -2.59 -9.92
CA SER A 260 -5.25 -2.93 -11.24
C SER A 260 -6.34 -4.00 -11.19
N ASP A 261 -6.34 -4.88 -10.19
CA ASP A 261 -7.16 -6.10 -10.15
C ASP A 261 -7.91 -6.33 -8.82
N SER A 262 -7.60 -5.54 -7.78
CA SER A 262 -7.99 -5.80 -6.40
C SER A 262 -8.35 -4.52 -5.65
N LEU A 263 -9.32 -4.67 -4.75
CA LEU A 263 -9.59 -3.74 -3.67
C LEU A 263 -8.71 -4.11 -2.48
N GLY A 264 -7.88 -3.18 -2.03
CA GLY A 264 -7.17 -3.25 -0.78
C GLY A 264 -7.93 -2.52 0.33
N ILE A 265 -7.93 -3.09 1.53
CA ILE A 265 -8.52 -2.53 2.75
C ILE A 265 -7.47 -2.59 3.86
N SER A 266 -7.31 -1.49 4.60
CA SER A 266 -6.62 -1.45 5.89
C SER A 266 -7.65 -1.27 6.99
N ILE A 267 -7.50 -2.02 8.09
CA ILE A 267 -8.29 -1.90 9.31
C ILE A 267 -7.38 -1.67 10.53
N PRO A 268 -7.85 -0.96 11.57
CA PRO A 268 -7.12 -0.83 12.82
C PRO A 268 -7.02 -2.18 13.55
N VAL A 269 -5.86 -2.43 14.16
CA VAL A 269 -5.58 -3.58 15.03
C VAL A 269 -4.84 -3.11 16.29
N SER A 270 -4.50 -4.00 17.22
CA SER A 270 -3.76 -3.56 18.41
C SER A 270 -2.33 -3.10 18.07
N HIS A 271 -1.73 -2.27 18.93
CA HIS A 271 -0.33 -1.85 18.73
C HIS A 271 0.65 -3.04 18.67
N ALA A 272 0.34 -4.12 19.39
CA ALA A 272 1.12 -5.37 19.35
C ALA A 272 1.02 -6.12 18.01
N GLU A 273 -0.02 -5.84 17.21
CA GLU A 273 -0.25 -6.36 15.85
C GLU A 273 0.21 -5.38 14.76
N GLY A 274 0.72 -4.20 15.14
CA GLY A 274 1.27 -3.19 14.24
C GLY A 274 0.38 -1.97 13.96
N ASP A 275 -0.62 -1.69 14.81
CA ASP A 275 -1.63 -0.62 14.69
C ASP A 275 -2.63 -0.76 13.52
N HIS A 276 -2.20 -1.32 12.38
CA HIS A 276 -3.03 -1.52 11.19
C HIS A 276 -2.73 -2.87 10.49
N ALA A 277 -3.74 -3.42 9.81
CA ALA A 277 -3.64 -4.66 9.05
C ALA A 277 -4.31 -4.56 7.67
N GLU A 278 -3.59 -5.00 6.64
CA GLU A 278 -4.01 -4.87 5.23
C GLU A 278 -4.50 -6.20 4.65
N PHE A 279 -5.56 -6.12 3.84
CA PHE A 279 -6.17 -7.25 3.13
C PHE A 279 -6.52 -6.85 1.70
N GLU A 280 -6.29 -7.74 0.74
CA GLU A 280 -6.68 -7.54 -0.67
C GLU A 280 -7.72 -8.57 -1.10
N ILE A 281 -8.73 -8.11 -1.85
CA ILE A 281 -9.75 -8.94 -2.51
C ILE A 281 -9.83 -8.57 -4.00
N THR A 282 -9.89 -9.57 -4.88
CA THR A 282 -9.98 -9.33 -6.33
C THR A 282 -11.32 -8.69 -6.70
N TYR A 283 -11.34 -7.78 -7.68
CA TYR A 283 -12.59 -7.18 -8.17
C TYR A 283 -13.58 -8.23 -8.68
N GLN A 284 -13.10 -9.35 -9.22
CA GLN A 284 -13.95 -10.48 -9.62
C GLN A 284 -14.79 -11.04 -8.46
N ALA A 285 -14.22 -11.13 -7.25
CA ALA A 285 -14.91 -11.67 -6.07
C ALA A 285 -15.95 -10.71 -5.48
N ILE A 286 -15.93 -9.43 -5.87
CA ILE A 286 -16.86 -8.38 -5.41
C ILE A 286 -17.59 -7.69 -6.58
N ALA A 287 -17.61 -8.32 -7.76
CA ALA A 287 -18.12 -7.70 -8.99
C ALA A 287 -19.60 -7.26 -8.91
N GLN A 288 -20.39 -7.91 -8.05
CA GLN A 288 -21.80 -7.54 -7.80
C GLN A 288 -21.96 -6.30 -6.91
N ASN A 289 -20.92 -5.95 -6.14
CA ASN A 289 -20.90 -4.78 -5.25
C ASN A 289 -20.30 -3.54 -5.94
N ILE A 290 -19.56 -3.69 -7.05
CA ILE A 290 -18.98 -2.55 -7.78
C ILE A 290 -20.09 -1.80 -8.54
N HIS A 291 -20.26 -0.50 -8.25
CA HIS A 291 -21.20 0.37 -8.98
C HIS A 291 -20.52 1.50 -9.76
N SER A 292 -19.29 1.88 -9.39
CA SER A 292 -18.56 2.93 -10.11
C SER A 292 -17.97 2.46 -11.44
N LEU A 293 -18.22 3.22 -12.49
CA LEU A 293 -17.65 3.02 -13.83
C LEU A 293 -16.11 3.05 -13.83
N LEU A 294 -15.48 3.73 -12.86
CA LEU A 294 -14.03 3.78 -12.72
C LEU A 294 -13.45 2.37 -12.52
N LEU A 295 -14.07 1.54 -11.67
CA LEU A 295 -13.63 0.16 -11.44
C LEU A 295 -14.12 -0.80 -12.52
N LEU A 296 -15.32 -0.58 -13.08
CA LEU A 296 -15.82 -1.40 -14.19
C LEU A 296 -14.91 -1.30 -15.43
N SER A 297 -14.21 -0.17 -15.63
CA SER A 297 -13.19 -0.01 -16.68
C SER A 297 -11.92 -0.84 -16.47
N LEU A 298 -11.64 -1.27 -15.25
CA LEU A 298 -10.50 -2.16 -14.91
C LEU A 298 -10.85 -3.64 -15.11
N LEU A 299 -12.13 -4.00 -14.99
CA LEU A 299 -12.63 -5.37 -15.22
C LEU A 299 -12.74 -5.78 -16.71
N GLN A 300 -12.42 -4.87 -17.64
CA GLN A 300 -12.59 -5.07 -19.09
C GLN A 300 -11.25 -5.15 -19.87
N GLN A 301 -10.13 -5.22 -19.15
CA GLN A 301 -8.76 -5.29 -19.70
C GLN A 301 -8.11 -6.65 -19.41
#